data_AF-A0A2A5M2N4-F1
#
_entry.id   AF-A0A2A5M2N4-F1
#
_cell.length_a   1.000
_cell.length_b   1.000
_cell.length_c   1.000
_cell.angle_alpha   90.00
_cell.angle_beta   90.00
_cell.angle_gamma   90.00
#
_symmetry.space_group_name_H-M   'P 1'
#
loop_
_entity.id
_entity.type
_entity.pdbx_description
1 polymer ?
#
loop_
_entity_poly.entity_id
_entity_poly.type
_entity_poly.pdbx_seq_one_letter_code
_entity_poly.pdbx_strand_id
1 'polypeptide(L)' 'MKLFGTDGVRGKAGEFLDSFLAMRLAMAAGIYFKDKSITNNILVGKDTRRSGYMIENAIVSGLTSIGYNV' A
#
# COMPACT_ATOMS: atom_id res chain seq x y z
N MET A 1 -9.79 -9.96 13.61
CA MET A 1 -9.34 -8.55 13.74
C MET A 1 -9.77 -7.78 12.50
N LYS A 2 -10.27 -6.55 12.67
CA LYS A 2 -10.65 -5.68 11.55
C LYS A 2 -9.41 -4.90 11.11
N LEU A 3 -8.91 -5.14 9.91
CA LEU A 3 -7.72 -4.47 9.37
C LEU A 3 -8.02 -3.00 9.00
N PHE A 4 -9.21 -2.74 8.47
CA PHE A 4 -9.66 -1.41 8.06
C PHE A 4 -10.52 -0.74 9.13
N GLY A 5 -10.10 0.42 9.61
CA GLY A 5 -10.95 1.36 10.36
C GLY A 5 -11.77 2.24 9.42
N THR A 6 -12.29 3.36 9.93
CA THR A 6 -13.04 4.34 9.13
C THR A 6 -12.16 4.97 8.04
N ASP A 7 -10.91 5.28 8.37
CA ASP A 7 -9.98 6.01 7.50
C ASP A 7 -8.83 5.13 6.97
N GLY A 8 -9.10 3.83 6.78
CA GLY A 8 -8.10 2.86 6.32
C GLY A 8 -7.37 2.13 7.45
N VAL A 9 -6.18 1.62 7.14
CA VAL A 9 -5.36 0.83 8.07
C VAL A 9 -4.45 1.79 8.85
N ARG A 10 -4.58 1.80 10.18
CA ARG A 10 -3.78 2.66 11.08
C ARG A 10 -3.09 1.84 12.16
N GLY A 11 -1.90 2.28 12.55
CA GLY A 11 -1.13 1.69 13.64
C GLY A 11 0.26 2.31 13.74
N LYS A 12 1.01 1.90 14.76
CA LYS A 12 2.39 2.34 14.94
C LYS A 12 3.28 1.71 13.86
N ALA A 13 4.04 2.56 13.17
CA ALA A 13 4.93 2.11 12.09
C ALA A 13 6.09 1.28 12.64
N GLY A 14 6.42 0.19 11.94
CA GLY A 14 7.47 -0.76 12.33
C GLY A 14 7.04 -1.75 13.44
N GLU A 15 5.83 -1.60 13.97
CA GLU A 15 5.19 -2.59 14.84
C GLU A 15 4.02 -3.20 14.08
N PHE A 16 2.79 -2.76 14.37
CA PHE A 16 1.62 -3.24 13.65
C PHE A 16 1.66 -2.84 12.17
N LEU A 17 2.03 -1.59 11.86
CA LEU A 17 2.15 -1.10 10.49
C LEU A 17 3.58 -1.29 9.99
N ASP A 18 3.97 -2.55 9.79
CA ASP A 18 5.26 -2.95 9.24
C ASP A 18 5.26 -2.95 7.70
N SER A 19 6.44 -3.16 7.11
CA SER A 19 6.63 -3.20 5.66
C SER A 19 5.88 -4.37 4.99
N PHE A 20 5.82 -5.53 5.64
CA PHE A 20 5.15 -6.70 5.06
C PHE A 20 3.64 -6.52 4.99
N LEU A 21 3.03 -5.96 6.03
CA LEU A 21 1.61 -5.62 6.06
C LEU A 21 1.30 -4.59 4.97
N ALA A 22 2.10 -3.54 4.87
CA ALA A 22 1.92 -2.50 3.85
C ALA A 22 2.02 -3.08 2.42
N MET A 23 3.03 -3.91 2.16
CA MET A 23 3.22 -4.56 0.85
C MET A 23 2.06 -5.50 0.50
N ARG A 24 1.65 -6.37 1.43
CA ARG A 24 0.53 -7.30 1.21
C ARG A 24 -0.79 -6.58 1.00
N LEU A 25 -1.02 -5.49 1.75
CA LEU A 25 -2.17 -4.62 1.56
C LEU A 25 -2.18 -3.98 0.17
N ALA A 26 -1.02 -3.51 -0.27
CA ALA A 26 -0.85 -2.91 -1.59
C ALA A 26 -1.07 -3.93 -2.72
N MET A 27 -0.57 -5.16 -2.60
CA MET A 27 -0.85 -6.25 -3.54
C MET A 27 -2.34 -6.57 -3.59
N ALA A 28 -2.99 -6.70 -2.42
CA ALA A 28 -4.43 -6.98 -2.35
C ALA A 28 -5.26 -5.86 -2.99
N ALA A 29 -4.92 -4.60 -2.74
CA ALA A 29 -5.54 -3.44 -3.37
C ALA A 29 -5.32 -3.46 -4.89
N GLY A 30 -4.08 -3.72 -5.34
CA GLY A 30 -3.76 -3.82 -6.76
C GLY A 30 -4.58 -4.91 -7.47
N ILE A 31 -4.66 -6.11 -6.90
CA ILE A 31 -5.49 -7.20 -7.44
C ILE A 31 -6.95 -6.77 -7.52
N TYR A 32 -7.47 -6.17 -6.45
CA TYR A 32 -8.87 -5.74 -6.38
C TYR A 32 -9.24 -4.66 -7.40
N PHE A 33 -8.35 -3.69 -7.64
CA PHE A 33 -8.60 -2.63 -8.61
C PHE A 33 -8.24 -3.01 -10.05
N LYS A 34 -7.60 -4.16 -10.28
CA LYS A 34 -7.09 -4.57 -11.60
C LYS A 34 -8.20 -4.63 -12.63
N ASP A 35 -9.34 -5.24 -12.26
CA ASP A 35 -10.49 -5.44 -13.15
C ASP A 35 -11.11 -4.13 -13.66
N LYS A 36 -10.90 -3.02 -12.92
CA LYS A 36 -11.44 -1.70 -13.26
C LYS A 36 -10.37 -0.74 -13.79
N SER A 37 -9.12 -1.18 -13.89
CA SER A 37 -8.02 -0.32 -14.33
C SER A 37 -7.99 -0.22 -15.85
N ILE A 38 -7.93 1.02 -16.37
CA ILE A 38 -7.79 1.27 -17.82
C ILE A 38 -6.31 1.33 -18.21
N THR A 39 -5.47 1.94 -17.36
CA THR A 39 -4.06 2.26 -17.70
C THR A 39 -3.04 1.53 -16.84
N ASN A 40 -3.46 0.84 -15.77
CA ASN A 40 -2.56 0.29 -14.74
C ASN A 40 -1.61 1.32 -14.11
N ASN A 41 -1.93 2.62 -14.19
CA ASN A 41 -1.19 3.65 -13.46
C ASN A 41 -1.82 3.87 -12.09
N ILE A 42 -1.00 3.98 -11.04
CA ILE A 42 -1.45 4.28 -9.68
C ILE A 42 -0.52 5.29 -9.03
N LEU A 43 -1.08 6.34 -8.41
CA LEU A 43 -0.29 7.34 -7.71
C LEU A 43 -0.16 6.95 -6.23
N VAL A 44 1.07 6.92 -5.72
CA VAL A 44 1.34 6.74 -4.28
C VAL A 44 1.81 8.07 -3.69
N GLY A 45 1.09 8.54 -2.68
CA GLY A 45 1.44 9.75 -1.93
C GLY A 45 1.72 9.44 -0.47
N LYS A 46 2.63 10.20 0.15
CA LYS A 46 2.96 10.11 1.57
C LYS A 46 3.11 11.49 2.21
N ASP A 47 3.13 11.52 3.53
CA ASP A 47 3.49 12.70 4.31
C ASP A 47 5.01 12.81 4.56
N THR A 48 5.41 13.71 5.45
CA THR A 48 6.82 13.98 5.79
C THR A 48 7.38 13.05 6.88
N ARG A 49 6.63 12.06 7.37
CA ARG A 49 7.12 11.16 8.43
C ARG A 49 8.26 10.29 7.92
N ARG A 50 9.28 10.08 8.75
CA ARG A 50 10.43 9.22 8.43
C ARG A 50 10.01 7.77 8.12
N SER A 51 9.03 7.25 8.85
CA SER A 51 8.46 5.92 8.59
C SER A 51 7.77 5.80 7.22
N GLY A 52 7.42 6.93 6.61
CA GLY A 52 6.80 7.00 5.30
C GLY A 52 7.66 6.34 4.22
N TYR A 53 8.99 6.46 4.27
CA TYR A 53 9.88 5.82 3.27
C TYR A 53 9.78 4.29 3.27
N MET A 54 9.70 3.68 4.45
CA MET A 54 9.55 2.23 4.57
C MET A 54 8.20 1.77 3.99
N ILE A 55 7.12 2.48 4.34
CA ILE A 55 5.76 2.15 3.91
C ILE A 55 5.61 2.39 2.41
N GLU A 56 6.12 3.50 1.90
CA GLU A 56 6.12 3.87 0.48
C GLU A 56 6.82 2.78 -0.35
N ASN A 57 8.06 2.43 -0.02
CA ASN A 57 8.81 1.41 -0.75
C ASN A 57 8.10 0.05 -0.74
N ALA A 58 7.49 -0.32 0.38
CA ALA A 58 6.71 -1.55 0.49
C ALA A 58 5.45 -1.52 -0.38
N ILE A 59 4.72 -0.41 -0.38
CA ILE A 59 3.52 -0.22 -1.21
C ILE A 59 3.88 -0.23 -2.70
N VAL A 60 4.91 0.52 -3.10
CA VAL A 60 5.41 0.58 -4.48
C VAL A 60 5.82 -0.81 -4.95
N SER A 61 6.59 -1.55 -4.13
CA SER A 61 7.00 -2.92 -4.44
C SER A 61 5.80 -3.87 -4.60
N GLY A 62 4.80 -3.74 -3.72
CA GLY A 62 3.57 -4.53 -3.79
C GLY A 62 2.78 -4.24 -5.08
N LEU A 63 2.54 -2.98 -5.40
CA LEU A 63 1.77 -2.58 -6.58
C LEU A 63 2.48 -2.92 -7.90
N THR A 64 3.78 -2.68 -7.97
CA THR A 64 4.60 -3.03 -9.16
C THR A 64 4.61 -4.53 -9.42
N SER A 65 4.62 -5.37 -8.37
CA SER A 65 4.53 -6.83 -8.52
C SER A 65 3.21 -7.32 -9.16
N ILE A 66 2.14 -6.53 -9.05
CA ILE A 66 0.83 -6.78 -9.67
C ILE A 66 0.73 -6.14 -11.08
N GLY A 67 1.84 -5.56 -11.56
CA GLY A 67 1.93 -4.94 -12.87
C GLY A 67 1.24 -3.58 -12.94
N TYR A 68 1.24 -2.82 -11.84
CA TYR A 68 0.97 -1.39 -11.87
C TYR A 68 2.24 -0.60 -12.14
N ASN A 69 2.12 0.48 -12.90
CA ASN A 69 3.11 1.54 -12.98
C ASN A 69 2.80 2.55 -11.87
N VAL A 70 3.77 2.75 -10.98
CA VAL A 70 3.63 3.56 -9.76
C VAL A 70 4.40 4.85 -9.89
#